data_AF-A0A2S4Y9Y0-F1
#
_entry.id   AF-A0A2S4Y9Y0-F1
#
_cell.length_a   1.000
_cell.length_b   1.000
_cell.length_c   1.000
_cell.angle_alpha   90.00
_cell.angle_beta   90.00
_cell.angle_gamma   90.00
#
_symmetry.space_group_name_H-M   'P 1'
#
loop_
_entity.id
_entity.type
_entity.pdbx_description
1 polymer ?
#
loop_
_entity_poly.entity_id
_entity_poly.type
_entity_poly.pdbx_seq_one_letter_code
_entity_poly.pdbx_strand_id
1 'polypeptide(L)'
;MTLVNGLPAHVLFVHFVVVLVPLSALALVVSAVWPKAARRLGLILPVLAFVTLVTVPLTSHAGEWLERHVDSGPLVRRHAELGDGLLPWALGLFLLATAVWWTARRTPAPQGGTDVARGGAVVRVAAAVLSLVVAVGAVVDVYRIGDSGAKAAWHDAFSKTATGHGD
;
A
#
# COMPACT_ATOMS: atom_id res chain seq x y z
N MET A 1 15.56 7.06 -18.74
CA MET A 1 16.25 5.78 -18.48
C MET A 1 16.02 5.42 -17.03
N THR A 2 15.37 4.29 -16.72
CA THR A 2 15.05 3.85 -15.34
C THR A 2 15.77 2.54 -15.03
N LEU A 3 17.10 2.59 -15.03
CA LEU A 3 17.97 1.47 -14.63
C LEU A 3 18.65 1.81 -13.31
N VAL A 4 18.78 0.82 -12.43
CA VAL A 4 19.57 0.89 -11.20
C VAL A 4 20.57 -0.26 -11.23
N ASN A 5 21.86 0.06 -11.23
CA ASN A 5 22.94 -0.93 -11.32
C ASN A 5 22.79 -1.90 -12.52
N GLY A 6 22.27 -1.41 -13.65
CA GLY A 6 22.04 -2.22 -14.85
C GLY A 6 20.76 -3.04 -14.86
N LEU A 7 19.95 -3.02 -13.79
CA LEU A 7 18.66 -3.72 -13.69
C LEU A 7 17.48 -2.74 -13.80
N PRO A 8 16.31 -3.18 -14.29
CA PRO A 8 15.11 -2.35 -14.32
C PRO A 8 14.75 -1.83 -12.92
N ALA A 9 14.64 -0.50 -12.79
CA ALA A 9 14.34 0.13 -11.51
C ALA A 9 12.99 -0.33 -10.93
N HIS A 10 12.06 -0.75 -11.79
CA HIS A 10 10.75 -1.29 -11.40
C HIS A 10 10.89 -2.44 -10.41
N VAL A 11 11.81 -3.39 -10.64
CA VAL A 11 12.00 -4.55 -9.75
C VAL A 11 12.38 -4.10 -8.34
N LEU A 12 13.25 -3.11 -8.22
CA LEU A 12 13.64 -2.56 -6.92
C LEU A 12 12.47 -1.82 -6.25
N PHE A 13 11.78 -0.95 -6.98
CA PHE A 13 10.66 -0.17 -6.44
C PHE A 13 9.46 -1.02 -6.03
N VAL A 14 9.19 -2.12 -6.74
CA VAL A 14 8.14 -3.08 -6.37
C VAL A 14 8.36 -3.61 -4.96
N HIS A 15 9.61 -3.94 -4.57
CA HIS A 15 9.92 -4.41 -3.21
C HIS A 15 9.54 -3.37 -2.14
N PHE A 16 9.77 -2.09 -2.42
CA PHE A 16 9.33 -1.02 -1.53
C PHE A 16 7.80 -0.96 -1.45
N VAL A 17 7.09 -1.00 -2.59
CA VAL A 17 5.62 -0.95 -2.61
C VAL A 17 4.99 -2.12 -1.86
N VAL A 18 5.43 -3.36 -2.11
CA VAL A 18 4.84 -4.55 -1.48
C VAL A 18 5.08 -4.60 0.03
N VAL A 19 6.06 -3.86 0.57
CA VAL A 19 6.30 -3.74 2.02
C VAL A 19 5.59 -2.52 2.59
N LEU A 20 5.72 -1.36 1.95
CA LEU A 20 5.24 -0.08 2.46
C LEU A 20 3.71 0.02 2.47
N VAL A 21 3.02 -0.54 1.47
CA VAL A 21 1.55 -0.50 1.44
C VAL A 21 0.94 -1.30 2.59
N PRO A 22 1.27 -2.60 2.81
CA PRO A 22 0.76 -3.33 3.96
C PRO A 22 1.17 -2.73 5.30
N LEU A 23 2.40 -2.21 5.40
CA LEU A 23 2.87 -1.56 6.63
C LEU A 23 2.07 -0.28 6.95
N SER A 24 1.81 0.55 5.93
CA SER A 24 0.96 1.75 6.07
C SER A 24 -0.47 1.40 6.42
N ALA A 25 -1.05 0.38 5.77
CA ALA A 25 -2.39 -0.11 6.05
C ALA A 25 -2.52 -0.59 7.51
N LEU A 26 -1.55 -1.37 8.00
CA LEU A 26 -1.51 -1.84 9.38
C LEU A 26 -1.35 -0.67 10.36
N ALA A 27 -0.41 0.24 10.10
CA ALA A 27 -0.16 1.41 10.95
C ALA A 27 -1.40 2.31 11.05
N LEU A 28 -2.12 2.50 9.95
CA LEU A 28 -3.37 3.24 9.89
C LEU A 28 -4.45 2.57 10.75
N VAL A 29 -4.71 1.28 10.55
CA VAL A 29 -5.74 0.54 11.31
C VAL A 29 -5.43 0.56 12.81
N VAL A 30 -4.19 0.27 13.19
CA VAL A 30 -3.74 0.32 14.59
C VAL A 30 -3.95 1.72 15.18
N SER A 31 -3.63 2.78 14.44
CA SER A 31 -3.80 4.16 14.89
C SER A 31 -5.26 4.57 15.01
N ALA A 32 -6.12 4.11 14.09
CA ALA A 32 -7.54 4.43 14.10
C ALA A 32 -8.27 3.75 15.28
N VAL A 33 -7.89 2.51 15.61
CA VAL A 33 -8.46 1.76 16.74
C VAL A 33 -7.88 2.24 18.09
N TRP A 34 -6.57 2.47 18.16
CA TRP A 34 -5.85 2.87 19.37
C TRP A 34 -5.26 4.30 19.29
N PRO A 35 -5.92 5.32 19.86
CA PRO A 35 -5.44 6.70 19.91
C PRO A 35 -4.09 6.86 20.62
N LYS A 36 -3.76 5.96 21.56
CA LYS A 36 -2.44 5.94 22.19
C LYS A 36 -1.35 5.58 21.19
N ALA A 37 -1.62 4.63 20.28
CA ALA A 37 -0.71 4.28 19.20
C ALA A 37 -0.59 5.43 18.19
N ALA A 38 -1.71 6.06 17.79
CA ALA A 38 -1.70 7.24 16.91
C ALA A 38 -0.83 8.38 17.47
N ARG A 39 -0.95 8.66 18.77
CA ARG A 39 -0.12 9.67 19.45
C ARG A 39 1.36 9.28 19.53
N ARG A 40 1.67 8.00 19.73
CA ARG A 40 3.06 7.49 19.77
C ARG A 40 3.74 7.50 18.41
N LEU A 41 3.04 7.08 17.37
CA LEU A 41 3.54 7.13 16.00
C LEU A 41 3.75 8.57 15.56
N GLY A 42 2.90 9.50 15.99
CA GLY A 42 3.08 10.92 15.71
C GLY A 42 3.23 11.15 14.20
N LEU A 43 4.27 11.89 13.80
CA LEU A 43 4.52 12.17 12.37
C LEU A 43 4.91 10.93 11.54
N ILE A 44 5.31 9.82 12.18
CA ILE A 44 5.71 8.60 11.46
C ILE A 44 4.55 8.07 10.61
N LEU A 45 3.31 8.13 11.10
CA LEU A 45 2.14 7.62 10.37
C LEU A 45 1.91 8.34 9.02
N PRO A 46 1.70 9.67 8.98
CA PRO A 46 1.50 10.37 7.72
C PRO A 46 2.75 10.38 6.83
N VAL A 47 3.97 10.38 7.40
CA VAL A 47 5.21 10.31 6.61
C VAL A 47 5.32 8.94 5.93
N LEU A 48 5.07 7.85 6.63
CA LEU A 48 5.09 6.50 6.07
C LEU A 48 4.06 6.37 4.92
N ALA A 49 2.85 6.87 5.14
CA ALA A 49 1.80 6.86 4.12
C ALA A 49 2.13 7.77 2.93
N PHE A 50 2.79 8.91 3.16
CA PHE A 50 3.26 9.80 2.10
C PHE A 50 4.36 9.15 1.26
N VAL A 51 5.35 8.53 1.89
CA VAL A 51 6.41 7.78 1.17
C VAL A 51 5.77 6.68 0.34
N THR A 52 4.82 5.93 0.91
CA THR A 52 4.04 4.92 0.18
C THR A 52 3.35 5.51 -1.05
N LEU A 53 2.64 6.64 -0.89
CA LEU A 53 1.96 7.34 -1.98
C LEU A 53 2.94 7.77 -3.09
N VAL A 54 4.13 8.27 -2.75
CA VAL A 54 5.13 8.70 -3.73
C VAL A 54 5.80 7.52 -4.43
N THR A 55 6.00 6.39 -3.73
CA THR A 55 6.66 5.21 -4.33
C THR A 55 5.79 4.53 -5.40
N VAL A 56 4.46 4.56 -5.29
CA VAL A 56 3.55 3.96 -6.28
C VAL A 56 3.74 4.52 -7.71
N PRO A 57 3.65 5.85 -7.95
CA PRO A 57 3.86 6.40 -9.30
C PRO A 57 5.30 6.23 -9.79
N LEU A 58 6.30 6.26 -8.89
CA LEU A 58 7.69 5.96 -9.26
C LEU A 58 7.84 4.52 -9.77
N THR A 59 7.16 3.58 -9.13
CA THR A 59 7.13 2.17 -9.54
C THR A 59 6.41 1.99 -10.88
N SER A 60 5.30 2.70 -11.06
CA SER A 60 4.47 2.63 -12.27
C SER A 60 5.22 3.18 -13.48
N HIS A 61 5.84 4.36 -13.38
CA HIS A 61 6.68 4.92 -14.44
C HIS A 61 7.88 4.02 -14.80
N ALA A 62 8.51 3.40 -13.81
CA ALA A 62 9.57 2.43 -14.07
C ALA A 62 9.03 1.16 -14.76
N GLY A 63 7.79 0.77 -14.46
CA GLY A 63 7.07 -0.35 -15.06
C GLY A 63 6.71 -0.09 -16.53
N GLU A 64 6.16 1.08 -16.84
CA GLU A 64 5.86 1.52 -18.22
C GLU A 64 7.13 1.59 -19.09
N TRP A 65 8.27 1.93 -18.50
CA TRP A 65 9.55 1.81 -19.19
C TRP A 65 9.89 0.35 -19.45
N LEU A 66 9.78 -0.53 -18.45
CA LEU A 66 10.08 -1.96 -18.58
C LEU A 66 9.16 -2.67 -19.59
N GLU A 67 7.86 -2.36 -19.60
CA GLU A 67 6.87 -2.94 -20.51
C GLU A 67 7.25 -2.76 -21.98
N ARG A 68 7.88 -1.63 -22.33
CA ARG A 68 8.38 -1.34 -23.68
C ARG A 68 9.64 -2.11 -24.07
N HIS A 69 10.28 -2.78 -23.10
CA HIS A 69 11.55 -3.51 -23.27
C HIS A 69 11.41 -5.00 -23.00
N VAL A 70 10.20 -5.50 -22.74
CA VAL A 70 9.89 -6.92 -22.58
C VAL A 70 8.81 -7.34 -23.56
N ASP A 71 8.70 -8.64 -23.83
CA ASP A 71 7.64 -9.16 -24.67
C ASP A 71 6.27 -8.82 -24.06
N SER A 72 5.48 -8.03 -24.79
CA SER A 72 4.22 -7.45 -24.33
C SER A 72 3.07 -8.48 -24.35
N GLY A 73 3.24 -9.56 -23.60
CA GLY A 73 2.27 -10.62 -23.45
C GLY A 73 1.02 -10.19 -22.66
N PRO A 74 -0.09 -10.94 -22.76
CA PRO A 74 -1.34 -10.62 -22.07
C PRO A 74 -1.18 -10.58 -20.54
N LEU A 75 -0.25 -11.36 -19.98
CA LEU A 75 0.06 -11.37 -18.55
C LEU A 75 0.71 -10.06 -18.07
N VAL A 76 1.64 -9.50 -18.86
CA VAL A 76 2.31 -8.23 -18.55
C VAL A 76 1.31 -7.08 -18.57
N ARG A 77 0.47 -7.01 -19.61
CA ARG A 77 -0.58 -5.98 -19.71
C ARG A 77 -1.60 -6.09 -18.57
N ARG A 78 -1.99 -7.31 -18.19
CA ARG A 78 -2.88 -7.51 -17.03
C ARG A 78 -2.25 -7.04 -15.72
N HIS A 79 -0.96 -7.27 -15.53
CA HIS A 79 -0.24 -6.77 -14.36
C HIS A 79 -0.17 -5.24 -14.34
N ALA A 80 0.14 -4.61 -15.47
CA ALA A 80 0.17 -3.15 -15.60
C ALA A 80 -1.19 -2.51 -15.30
N GLU A 81 -2.28 -3.03 -15.91
CA GLU A 81 -3.64 -2.57 -15.66
C GLU A 81 -4.06 -2.67 -14.18
N LEU A 82 -3.65 -3.74 -13.49
CA LEU A 82 -3.89 -3.88 -12.05
C LEU A 82 -3.03 -2.89 -11.25
N GLY A 83 -1.79 -2.67 -11.66
CA GLY A 83 -0.87 -1.71 -11.04
C GLY A 83 -1.41 -0.28 -11.02
N ASP A 84 -2.05 0.15 -12.10
CA ASP A 84 -2.69 1.47 -12.21
C ASP A 84 -3.80 1.69 -11.15
N GLY A 85 -4.43 0.59 -10.71
CA GLY A 85 -5.46 0.59 -9.67
C GLY A 85 -4.96 0.90 -8.26
N LEU A 86 -3.64 0.83 -8.01
CA LEU A 86 -3.08 0.98 -6.67
C LEU A 86 -3.01 2.43 -6.17
N LEU A 87 -2.87 3.40 -7.08
CA LEU A 87 -2.67 4.81 -6.73
C LEU A 87 -3.83 5.40 -5.90
N PRO A 88 -5.11 5.19 -6.25
CA PRO A 88 -6.24 5.61 -5.42
C PRO A 88 -6.20 5.04 -4.00
N TRP A 89 -5.79 3.80 -3.81
CA TRP A 89 -5.66 3.18 -2.49
C TRP A 89 -4.55 3.83 -1.67
N ALA A 90 -3.38 4.07 -2.28
CA ALA A 90 -2.26 4.75 -1.62
C ALA A 90 -2.63 6.18 -1.21
N LEU A 91 -3.40 6.89 -2.05
CA LEU A 91 -3.95 8.21 -1.72
C LEU A 91 -4.92 8.13 -0.54
N GLY A 92 -5.83 7.15 -0.55
CA GLY A 92 -6.76 6.90 0.56
C GLY A 92 -6.02 6.63 1.88
N LEU A 93 -4.97 5.81 1.85
CA LEU A 93 -4.12 5.54 3.01
C LEU A 93 -3.48 6.83 3.54
N PHE A 94 -2.93 7.68 2.67
CA PHE A 94 -2.30 8.94 3.07
C PHE A 94 -3.30 9.94 3.68
N LEU A 95 -4.46 10.12 3.05
CA LEU A 95 -5.48 11.05 3.54
C LEU A 95 -6.04 10.61 4.90
N LEU A 96 -6.36 9.33 5.05
CA LEU A 96 -6.85 8.78 6.32
C LEU A 96 -5.77 8.80 7.41
N ALA A 97 -4.52 8.45 7.07
CA ALA A 97 -3.38 8.53 7.99
C ALA A 97 -3.20 9.96 8.54
N THR A 98 -3.27 10.95 7.65
CA THR A 98 -3.17 12.36 8.00
C THR A 98 -4.36 12.81 8.87
N ALA A 99 -5.58 12.40 8.52
CA ALA A 99 -6.77 12.72 9.31
C ALA A 99 -6.74 12.10 10.72
N VAL A 100 -6.37 10.82 10.83
CA VAL A 100 -6.23 10.09 12.11
C VAL A 100 -5.14 10.74 12.96
N TRP A 101 -4.00 11.09 12.36
CA TRP A 101 -2.93 11.80 13.06
C TRP A 101 -3.38 13.18 13.57
N TRP A 102 -4.06 13.95 12.73
CA TRP A 102 -4.53 15.30 13.05
C TRP A 102 -5.55 15.29 14.19
N THR A 103 -6.53 14.39 14.13
CA THR A 103 -7.54 14.23 15.18
C THR A 103 -6.93 13.75 16.50
N ALA A 104 -5.97 12.83 16.46
CA ALA A 104 -5.25 12.36 17.64
C ALA A 104 -4.44 13.46 18.35
N ARG A 105 -3.97 14.48 17.61
CA ARG A 105 -3.30 15.66 18.18
C ARG A 105 -4.25 16.67 18.81
N ARG A 106 -5.47 16.78 18.28
CA ARG A 106 -6.46 17.80 18.68
C ARG A 106 -7.37 17.38 19.82
N THR A 107 -7.26 16.16 20.32
CA THR A 107 -8.14 15.66 21.39
C THR A 107 -7.47 15.86 22.76
N PRO A 108 -7.78 16.93 23.52
CA PRO A 108 -7.35 17.06 24.92
C PRO A 108 -8.02 16.00 25.82
N ALA A 109 -7.46 15.78 27.01
CA ALA A 109 -8.03 14.87 28.01
C ALA A 109 -9.52 15.20 28.27
N PRO A 110 -10.40 14.20 28.49
CA PRO A 110 -11.83 14.41 28.51
C PRO A 110 -12.24 15.38 29.62
N GLN A 111 -12.66 16.59 29.24
CA GLN A 111 -13.31 17.56 30.13
C GLN A 111 -14.82 17.55 29.85
N GLY A 112 -15.55 16.79 30.67
CA GLY A 112 -16.90 17.11 31.18
C GLY A 112 -18.13 17.28 30.26
N GLY A 113 -18.05 17.30 28.93
CA GLY A 113 -19.22 17.56 28.05
C GLY A 113 -19.83 16.31 27.40
N THR A 114 -21.08 15.96 27.71
CA THR A 114 -21.76 14.74 27.25
C THR A 114 -22.10 14.71 25.75
N ASP A 115 -22.44 15.84 25.13
CA ASP A 115 -22.81 15.89 23.70
C ASP A 115 -21.60 15.98 22.76
N VAL A 116 -20.53 16.68 23.17
CA VAL A 116 -19.24 16.71 22.44
C VAL A 116 -18.60 15.31 22.41
N ALA A 117 -18.81 14.51 23.47
CA ALA A 117 -18.31 13.15 23.57
C ALA A 117 -18.99 12.17 22.59
N ARG A 118 -20.31 12.30 22.33
CA ARG A 118 -21.02 11.44 21.36
C ARG A 118 -20.60 11.73 19.91
N GLY A 119 -20.49 13.01 19.53
CA GLY A 119 -20.04 13.39 18.18
C GLY A 119 -18.63 12.89 17.88
N GLY A 120 -17.71 13.00 18.84
CA GLY A 120 -16.35 12.46 18.72
C GLY A 120 -16.29 10.93 18.59
N ALA A 121 -17.20 10.21 19.26
CA ALA A 121 -17.28 8.76 19.15
C ALA A 121 -17.72 8.30 17.75
N VAL A 122 -18.75 8.92 17.17
CA VAL A 122 -19.24 8.59 15.81
C VAL A 122 -18.16 8.84 14.77
N VAL A 123 -17.49 10.00 14.82
CA VAL A 123 -16.39 10.32 13.89
C VAL A 123 -15.25 9.31 14.01
N ARG A 124 -14.92 8.88 15.23
CA ARG A 124 -13.86 7.89 15.45
C ARG A 124 -14.23 6.50 14.93
N VAL A 125 -15.47 6.06 15.13
CA VAL A 125 -15.95 4.79 14.58
C VAL A 125 -15.96 4.84 13.05
N ALA A 126 -16.47 5.92 12.46
CA ALA A 126 -16.45 6.12 11.02
C ALA A 126 -15.02 6.10 10.46
N ALA A 127 -14.08 6.81 11.11
CA ALA A 127 -12.67 6.81 10.72
C ALA A 127 -12.04 5.41 10.81
N ALA A 128 -12.36 4.64 11.85
CA ALA A 128 -11.88 3.26 12.00
C ALA A 128 -12.42 2.33 10.91
N VAL A 129 -13.72 2.41 10.60
CA VAL A 129 -14.34 1.61 9.53
C VAL A 129 -13.76 1.98 8.17
N LEU A 130 -13.67 3.28 7.84
CA LEU A 130 -13.06 3.73 6.58
C LEU A 130 -11.59 3.30 6.47
N SER A 131 -10.83 3.43 7.56
CA SER A 131 -9.44 2.98 7.62
C SER A 131 -9.32 1.48 7.36
N LEU A 132 -10.22 0.67 7.94
CA LEU A 132 -10.24 -0.77 7.71
C LEU A 132 -10.57 -1.13 6.26
N VAL A 133 -11.58 -0.49 5.68
CA VAL A 133 -11.98 -0.73 4.27
C VAL A 133 -10.84 -0.37 3.32
N VAL A 134 -10.22 0.80 3.50
CA VAL A 134 -9.09 1.22 2.66
C VAL A 134 -7.86 0.32 2.86
N ALA A 135 -7.57 -0.08 4.11
CA ALA A 135 -6.47 -0.99 4.40
C ALA A 135 -6.66 -2.36 3.73
N VAL A 136 -7.85 -2.95 3.86
CA VAL A 136 -8.16 -4.25 3.24
C VAL A 136 -8.12 -4.13 1.72
N GLY A 137 -8.72 -3.08 1.15
CA GLY A 137 -8.69 -2.83 -0.29
C GLY A 137 -7.26 -2.74 -0.82
N ALA A 138 -6.42 -1.92 -0.19
CA ALA A 138 -5.02 -1.76 -0.57
C ALA A 138 -4.22 -3.07 -0.51
N VAL A 139 -4.37 -3.85 0.57
CA VAL A 139 -3.65 -5.13 0.74
C VAL A 139 -4.11 -6.17 -0.28
N VAL A 140 -5.41 -6.26 -0.54
CA VAL A 140 -5.97 -7.18 -1.55
C VAL A 140 -5.48 -6.81 -2.95
N ASP A 141 -5.41 -5.52 -3.28
CA ASP A 141 -4.96 -5.07 -4.58
C ASP A 141 -3.47 -5.34 -4.78
N VAL A 142 -2.63 -5.05 -3.78
CA VAL A 142 -1.19 -5.41 -3.80
C VAL A 142 -0.99 -6.91 -3.99
N TYR A 143 -1.80 -7.75 -3.33
CA TYR A 143 -1.74 -9.20 -3.52
C TYR A 143 -2.07 -9.61 -4.97
N ARG A 144 -3.12 -9.04 -5.57
CA ARG A 144 -3.52 -9.33 -6.95
C ARG A 144 -2.49 -8.85 -7.97
N ILE A 145 -1.92 -7.67 -7.75
CA ILE A 145 -0.82 -7.12 -8.55
C ILE A 145 0.41 -8.03 -8.45
N GLY A 146 0.75 -8.48 -7.23
CA GLY A 146 1.87 -9.41 -7.01
C GLY A 146 1.68 -10.77 -7.67
N ASP A 147 0.50 -11.39 -7.53
CA ASP A 147 0.18 -12.68 -8.15
C ASP A 147 0.22 -12.59 -9.69
N SER A 148 -0.35 -11.54 -10.28
CA SER A 148 -0.28 -11.33 -11.73
C SER A 148 1.15 -11.06 -12.21
N GLY A 149 1.96 -10.32 -11.44
CA GLY A 149 3.37 -10.07 -11.75
C GLY A 149 4.22 -11.34 -11.67
N ALA A 150 3.97 -12.19 -10.67
CA ALA A 150 4.63 -13.48 -10.55
C ALA A 150 4.29 -14.41 -11.73
N LYS A 151 3.01 -14.44 -12.16
CA LYS A 151 2.61 -15.19 -13.36
C LYS A 151 3.32 -14.66 -14.61
N ALA A 152 3.35 -13.33 -14.80
CA ALA A 152 4.03 -12.73 -15.93
C ALA A 152 5.53 -13.09 -15.98
N ALA A 153 6.22 -13.05 -14.84
CA ALA A 153 7.65 -13.33 -14.75
C ALA A 153 8.02 -14.82 -14.87
N TRP A 154 7.17 -15.73 -14.39
CA TRP A 154 7.57 -17.14 -14.17
C TRP A 154 6.76 -18.18 -14.98
N HIS A 155 5.76 -17.78 -15.77
CA HIS A 155 4.88 -18.74 -16.46
C HIS A 155 5.60 -19.78 -17.32
N ASP A 156 6.68 -19.39 -18.00
CA ASP A 156 7.48 -20.29 -18.87
C ASP A 156 8.74 -20.84 -18.17
N ALA A 157 9.06 -20.33 -16.97
CA ALA A 157 10.30 -20.65 -16.26
C ALA A 157 10.10 -21.68 -15.12
N PHE A 158 8.87 -22.12 -14.86
CA PHE A 158 8.53 -22.99 -13.73
C PHE A 158 7.82 -24.28 -14.15
N SER A 159 8.37 -25.43 -13.72
CA SER A 159 7.71 -26.73 -13.77
C SER A 159 7.34 -27.18 -12.35
N LYS A 160 6.13 -27.73 -12.19
CA LYS A 160 5.70 -28.34 -10.91
C LYS A 160 6.41 -29.66 -10.61
N THR A 161 6.96 -30.30 -11.64
CA THR A 161 7.71 -31.54 -11.52
C THR A 161 9.18 -31.22 -11.51
N ALA A 162 9.88 -31.60 -10.44
CA ALA A 162 11.33 -31.54 -10.41
C ALA A 162 11.87 -32.45 -11.52
N THR A 163 12.75 -31.91 -12.37
CA THR A 163 13.51 -32.71 -13.32
C THR A 163 14.49 -33.56 -12.51
N GLY A 164 14.10 -34.80 -12.21
CA GLY A 164 15.04 -35.80 -11.70
C GLY A 164 16.13 -35.98 -12.75
N HIS A 165 17.32 -35.44 -12.49
CA HIS A 165 18.52 -35.92 -13.14
C HIS A 165 18.67 -37.37 -12.66
N GLY A 166 18.37 -38.32 -13.56
CA GLY A 166 18.76 -39.70 -13.35
C GLY A 166 20.29 -39.75 -13.34
N ASP A 167 20.84 -40.24 -12.22
CA ASP A 167 22.25 -40.63 -12.09
C ASP A 167 22.64 -41.68 -13.15
#